data_AF-A0A5C9EGI3-F1
#
_entry.id   AF-A0A5C9EGI3-F1
#
_cell.length_a   1.000
_cell.length_b   1.000
_cell.length_c   1.000
_cell.angle_alpha   90.00
_cell.angle_beta   90.00
_cell.angle_gamma   90.00
#
_symmetry.space_group_name_H-M   'P 1'
#
loop_
_entity.id
_entity.type
_entity.pdbx_description
1 polymer ?
#
loop_
_entity_poly.entity_id
_entity_poly.type
_entity_poly.pdbx_seq_one_letter_code
_entity_poly.pdbx_strand_id
1 'polypeptide(L)'
;MTVIIPKEVYKTIVAASVRFANTRMPEDDWLEVYGIFIGNIEGEDVIISEAYPITHQEKNPEDIIDKVYWNTEDYESFSIIDDRAFSQGDFTLGWWHSHPGFKVMMSQLDVKTTLSYQQNNPKAVSLVFNPVRLIRQVELPEKKGDPVKQLKNDPGFKIFRLDDVNRGIEASYHEIDYQIEGYESREQMVKQIQKFIIDITNFFPRRDIYERYEKYISDKINELNSKLLGTEEYLKTLVRKGEQHRTQEVLEEQVKDIRKFVAKTFINIENIKDFMNYLEFKERERVIPKVNEILSKWDEKVATLNSKFEELANKF
;
A
#
# COMPACT_ATOMS: atom_id res chain seq x y z
N MET A 1 -21.81 -14.15 -13.06
CA MET A 1 -20.62 -14.15 -12.21
C MET A 1 -20.06 -12.74 -12.19
N THR A 2 -20.10 -12.14 -11.02
CA THR A 2 -19.44 -10.88 -10.68
C THR A 2 -18.45 -11.14 -9.56
N VAL A 3 -17.29 -10.47 -9.60
CA VAL A 3 -16.31 -10.52 -8.51
C VAL A 3 -16.57 -9.39 -7.53
N ILE A 4 -16.82 -9.72 -6.27
CA ILE A 4 -17.03 -8.75 -5.20
C ILE A 4 -15.70 -8.52 -4.47
N ILE A 5 -15.26 -7.26 -4.44
CA ILE A 5 -13.96 -6.85 -3.91
C ILE A 5 -14.16 -5.83 -2.79
N PRO A 6 -13.92 -6.19 -1.53
CA PRO A 6 -13.91 -5.24 -0.43
C PRO A 6 -12.86 -4.15 -0.61
N LYS A 7 -13.14 -2.97 -0.04
CA LYS A 7 -12.23 -1.82 -0.05
C LYS A 7 -10.79 -2.16 0.37
N GLU A 8 -10.64 -2.94 1.44
CA GLU A 8 -9.31 -3.27 1.96
C GLU A 8 -8.56 -4.25 1.06
N VAL A 9 -9.24 -5.19 0.42
CA VAL A 9 -8.66 -6.06 -0.63
C VAL A 9 -8.12 -5.22 -1.78
N TYR A 10 -8.91 -4.25 -2.25
CA TYR A 10 -8.47 -3.34 -3.31
C TYR A 10 -7.27 -2.48 -2.89
N LYS A 11 -7.28 -1.94 -1.65
CA LYS A 11 -6.14 -1.19 -1.10
C LYS A 11 -4.88 -2.05 -1.00
N THR A 12 -5.00 -3.34 -0.66
CA THR A 12 -3.84 -4.26 -0.61
C THR A 12 -3.18 -4.39 -1.97
N ILE A 13 -3.96 -4.64 -3.02
CA ILE A 13 -3.45 -4.73 -4.40
C ILE A 13 -2.73 -3.44 -4.77
N VAL A 14 -3.39 -2.28 -4.56
CA VAL A 14 -2.83 -0.97 -4.91
C VAL A 14 -1.55 -0.69 -4.15
N ALA A 15 -1.53 -0.87 -2.83
CA ALA A 15 -0.39 -0.55 -1.98
C ALA A 15 0.82 -1.42 -2.30
N ALA A 16 0.61 -2.74 -2.43
CA ALA A 16 1.67 -3.67 -2.76
C ALA A 16 2.25 -3.37 -4.14
N SER A 17 1.44 -3.16 -5.17
CA SER A 17 1.94 -2.82 -6.51
C SER A 17 2.66 -1.46 -6.55
N VAL A 18 2.11 -0.42 -5.91
CA VAL A 18 2.73 0.92 -5.91
C VAL A 18 4.04 0.95 -5.12
N ARG A 19 4.19 0.11 -4.09
CA ARG A 19 5.48 -0.03 -3.37
C ARG A 19 6.60 -0.42 -4.33
N PHE A 20 6.34 -1.31 -5.28
CA PHE A 20 7.33 -1.82 -6.24
C PHE A 20 7.38 -1.04 -7.56
N ALA A 21 6.33 -0.30 -7.90
CA ALA A 21 6.24 0.62 -9.03
C ALA A 21 6.08 2.08 -8.58
N ASN A 22 6.93 2.49 -7.63
CA ASN A 22 6.86 3.80 -7.02
C ASN A 22 7.35 4.88 -8.01
N THR A 23 6.58 5.94 -8.22
CA THR A 23 6.90 7.00 -9.19
C THR A 23 8.13 7.84 -8.82
N ARG A 24 8.67 7.68 -7.60
CA ARG A 24 9.96 8.26 -7.18
C ARG A 24 11.15 7.41 -7.62
N MET A 25 10.91 6.25 -8.23
CA MET A 25 11.92 5.36 -8.81
C MET A 25 11.85 5.45 -10.34
N PRO A 26 12.98 5.25 -11.06
CA PRO A 26 12.96 5.13 -12.51
C PRO A 26 11.97 4.04 -12.96
N GLU A 27 11.24 4.28 -14.05
CA GLU A 27 10.25 3.32 -14.58
C GLU A 27 10.90 1.98 -14.92
N ASP A 28 12.15 2.00 -15.42
CA ASP A 28 12.92 0.78 -15.70
C ASP A 28 13.07 -0.10 -14.45
N ASP A 29 13.08 0.46 -13.24
CA ASP A 29 13.22 -0.24 -11.96
C ASP A 29 11.93 -0.72 -11.32
N TRP A 30 10.80 -0.42 -11.96
CA TRP A 30 9.51 -0.93 -11.52
C TRP A 30 9.44 -2.44 -11.70
N LEU A 31 8.74 -3.09 -10.78
CA LEU A 31 8.59 -4.53 -10.78
C LEU A 31 7.13 -4.92 -10.64
N GLU A 32 6.81 -6.06 -11.23
CA GLU A 32 5.54 -6.72 -11.02
C GLU A 32 5.46 -7.34 -9.62
N VAL A 33 4.28 -7.32 -9.03
CA VAL A 33 3.95 -7.94 -7.74
C VAL A 33 2.85 -8.94 -7.97
N TYR A 34 2.90 -10.04 -7.23
CA TYR A 34 2.04 -11.20 -7.38
C TYR A 34 1.44 -11.57 -6.03
N GLY A 35 0.17 -11.92 -6.04
CA GLY A 35 -0.54 -12.32 -4.85
C GLY A 35 -1.72 -13.22 -5.14
N ILE A 36 -2.37 -13.64 -4.07
CA ILE A 36 -3.51 -14.56 -4.13
C ILE A 36 -4.75 -13.92 -3.54
N PHE A 37 -5.91 -14.44 -3.93
CA PHE A 37 -7.20 -14.11 -3.36
C PHE A 37 -7.73 -15.24 -2.50
N ILE A 38 -8.21 -14.89 -1.33
CA ILE A 38 -8.94 -15.77 -0.42
C ILE A 38 -10.39 -15.30 -0.34
N GLY A 39 -11.31 -16.24 -0.24
CA GLY A 39 -12.72 -15.98 0.00
C GLY A 39 -13.57 -17.19 -0.31
N ASN A 40 -14.80 -16.95 -0.72
CA ASN A 40 -15.75 -18.01 -1.03
C ASN A 40 -16.54 -17.72 -2.31
N ILE A 41 -17.40 -18.66 -2.68
CA ILE A 41 -18.27 -18.57 -3.85
C ILE A 41 -19.71 -18.65 -3.37
N GLU A 42 -20.51 -17.63 -3.67
CA GLU A 42 -21.93 -17.58 -3.34
C GLU A 42 -22.75 -17.61 -4.64
N GLY A 43 -23.39 -18.75 -4.90
CA GLY A 43 -24.11 -18.96 -6.15
C GLY A 43 -23.16 -18.84 -7.36
N GLU A 44 -23.39 -17.83 -8.20
CA GLU A 44 -22.54 -17.55 -9.37
C GLU A 44 -21.45 -16.51 -9.12
N ASP A 45 -21.41 -15.89 -7.94
CA ASP A 45 -20.51 -14.78 -7.68
C ASP A 45 -19.30 -15.20 -6.83
N VAL A 46 -18.18 -14.50 -7.06
CA VAL A 46 -16.90 -14.75 -6.39
C VAL A 46 -16.72 -13.65 -5.35
N ILE A 47 -16.73 -14.01 -4.07
CA ILE A 47 -16.66 -13.05 -2.96
C ILE A 47 -15.25 -13.11 -2.38
N ILE A 48 -14.45 -12.09 -2.67
CA ILE A 48 -13.08 -12.01 -2.13
C ILE A 48 -13.15 -11.46 -0.71
N SER A 49 -12.63 -12.18 0.27
CA SER A 49 -12.53 -11.72 1.65
C SER A 49 -11.17 -11.03 1.91
N GLU A 50 -10.09 -11.62 1.39
CA GLU A 50 -8.73 -11.16 1.64
C GLU A 50 -7.85 -11.25 0.38
N ALA A 51 -6.84 -10.38 0.29
CA ALA A 51 -5.77 -10.47 -0.69
C ALA A 51 -4.43 -10.49 0.03
N TYR A 52 -3.53 -11.35 -0.44
CA TYR A 52 -2.18 -11.48 0.11
C TYR A 52 -1.14 -11.28 -0.98
N PRO A 53 -0.28 -10.26 -0.87
CA PRO A 53 0.94 -10.19 -1.67
C PRO A 53 1.85 -11.35 -1.23
N ILE A 54 2.31 -12.13 -2.20
CA ILE A 54 3.16 -13.30 -1.94
C ILE A 54 4.59 -12.98 -2.33
N THR A 55 4.78 -12.45 -3.54
CA THR A 55 6.11 -12.25 -4.09
C THR A 55 6.11 -11.13 -5.12
N HIS A 56 7.30 -10.73 -5.55
CA HIS A 56 7.52 -9.75 -6.59
C HIS A 56 8.56 -10.27 -7.58
N GLN A 57 8.58 -9.66 -8.75
CA GLN A 57 9.54 -9.99 -9.78
C GLN A 57 10.98 -9.68 -9.32
N GLU A 58 11.95 -10.49 -9.72
CA GLU A 58 13.36 -10.18 -9.53
C GLU A 58 14.02 -9.89 -10.88
N LYS A 59 14.92 -8.90 -10.92
CA LYS A 59 15.72 -8.62 -12.11
C LYS A 59 16.97 -9.47 -12.07
N ASN A 60 17.01 -10.52 -12.90
CA ASN A 60 18.22 -11.29 -13.11
C ASN A 60 18.89 -10.87 -14.43
N PRO A 61 20.19 -10.52 -14.43
CA PRO A 61 20.91 -10.11 -15.65
C PRO A 61 20.91 -11.16 -16.77
N GLU A 62 20.70 -12.43 -16.42
CA GLU A 62 20.66 -13.56 -17.35
C GLU A 62 19.28 -13.79 -17.97
N ASP A 63 18.24 -13.18 -17.41
CA ASP A 63 16.88 -13.35 -17.91
C ASP A 63 16.64 -12.45 -19.12
N ILE A 64 16.35 -13.10 -20.25
CA ILE A 64 15.98 -12.45 -21.53
C ILE A 64 14.59 -11.81 -21.43
N ILE A 65 13.75 -12.33 -20.52
CA ILE A 65 12.40 -11.86 -20.24
C ILE A 65 12.24 -11.85 -18.73
N ASP A 66 11.63 -10.79 -18.22
CA ASP A 66 11.21 -10.63 -16.84
C ASP A 66 10.44 -11.88 -16.35
N LYS A 67 10.93 -12.50 -15.28
CA LYS A 67 10.36 -13.72 -14.69
C LYS A 67 10.20 -13.57 -13.19
N VAL A 68 9.26 -14.37 -12.66
CA VAL A 68 9.08 -14.54 -11.23
C VAL A 68 9.58 -15.93 -10.85
N TYR A 69 10.39 -15.98 -9.80
CA TYR A 69 10.82 -17.23 -9.19
C TYR A 69 10.24 -17.30 -7.80
N TRP A 70 9.35 -18.26 -7.58
CA TRP A 70 8.86 -18.55 -6.24
C TRP A 70 9.96 -19.29 -5.48
N ASN A 71 10.36 -18.73 -4.34
CA ASN A 71 11.29 -19.38 -3.44
C ASN A 71 10.54 -20.22 -2.39
N THR A 72 11.28 -20.91 -1.51
CA THR A 72 10.67 -21.76 -0.47
C THR A 72 9.73 -20.97 0.45
N GLU A 73 10.12 -19.76 0.88
CA GLU A 73 9.28 -18.91 1.75
C GLU A 73 7.97 -18.51 1.06
N ASP A 74 7.95 -18.37 -0.27
CA ASP A 74 6.73 -18.06 -1.04
C ASP A 74 5.73 -19.22 -0.99
N TYR A 75 6.21 -20.45 -1.21
CA TYR A 75 5.37 -21.65 -1.13
C TYR A 75 4.89 -21.91 0.30
N GLU A 76 5.74 -21.71 1.30
CA GLU A 76 5.38 -21.81 2.71
C GLU A 76 4.31 -20.77 3.08
N SER A 77 4.48 -19.52 2.65
CA SER A 77 3.49 -18.46 2.83
C SER A 77 2.14 -18.84 2.23
N PHE A 78 2.13 -19.32 0.98
CA PHE A 78 0.92 -19.79 0.31
C PHE A 78 0.24 -20.90 1.09
N SER A 79 1.00 -21.93 1.53
CA SER A 79 0.45 -23.05 2.30
C SER A 79 -0.17 -22.60 3.63
N ILE A 80 0.49 -21.70 4.36
CA ILE A 80 -0.02 -21.18 5.63
C ILE A 80 -1.32 -20.40 5.40
N ILE A 81 -1.37 -19.59 4.35
CA ILE A 81 -2.57 -18.80 4.02
C ILE A 81 -3.73 -19.72 3.62
N ASP A 82 -3.48 -20.72 2.76
CA ASP A 82 -4.51 -21.65 2.28
C ASP A 82 -5.06 -22.52 3.42
N ASP A 83 -4.19 -23.04 4.30
CA ASP A 83 -4.60 -23.79 5.50
C ASP A 83 -5.46 -22.93 6.44
N ARG A 84 -5.06 -21.66 6.65
CA ARG A 84 -5.83 -20.72 7.47
C ARG A 84 -7.19 -20.43 6.82
N ALA A 85 -7.24 -20.17 5.52
CA ALA A 85 -8.47 -19.92 4.79
C ALA A 85 -9.43 -21.12 4.92
N PHE A 86 -8.93 -22.32 4.68
CA PHE A 86 -9.70 -23.56 4.78
C PHE A 86 -10.32 -23.74 6.17
N SER A 87 -9.56 -23.43 7.24
CA SER A 87 -10.07 -23.49 8.63
C SER A 87 -11.23 -22.52 8.91
N GLN A 88 -11.39 -21.49 8.09
CA GLN A 88 -12.44 -20.47 8.18
C GLN A 88 -13.59 -20.71 7.19
N GLY A 89 -13.52 -21.77 6.38
CA GLY A 89 -14.50 -22.05 5.32
C GLY A 89 -14.27 -21.29 4.02
N ASP A 90 -13.17 -20.56 3.92
CA ASP A 90 -12.72 -19.88 2.71
C ASP A 90 -11.66 -20.73 1.97
N PHE A 91 -11.33 -20.34 0.74
CA PHE A 91 -10.30 -21.01 -0.07
C PHE A 91 -9.70 -20.05 -1.09
N THR A 92 -8.66 -20.51 -1.79
CA THR A 92 -8.03 -19.74 -2.85
C THR A 92 -8.95 -19.56 -4.08
N LEU A 93 -9.31 -18.31 -4.35
CA LEU A 93 -10.22 -17.90 -5.44
C LEU A 93 -9.49 -17.55 -6.74
N GLY A 94 -8.17 -17.66 -6.76
CA GLY A 94 -7.31 -17.27 -7.87
C GLY A 94 -6.22 -16.32 -7.41
N TRP A 95 -5.79 -15.46 -8.32
CA TRP A 95 -4.58 -14.68 -8.13
C TRP A 95 -4.70 -13.28 -8.72
N TRP A 96 -3.77 -12.42 -8.32
CA TRP A 96 -3.60 -11.11 -8.90
C TRP A 96 -2.14 -10.81 -9.12
N HIS A 97 -1.88 -9.96 -10.11
CA HIS A 97 -0.57 -9.41 -10.33
C HIS A 97 -0.66 -8.00 -10.89
N SER A 98 0.49 -7.35 -11.05
CA SER A 98 0.56 -6.00 -11.58
C SER A 98 1.41 -5.87 -12.82
N HIS A 99 0.96 -5.03 -13.76
CA HIS A 99 1.63 -4.64 -14.99
C HIS A 99 1.99 -3.13 -14.94
N PRO A 100 3.02 -2.72 -14.19
CA PRO A 100 3.41 -1.33 -14.10
C PRO A 100 4.01 -0.87 -15.43
N GLY A 101 3.34 0.07 -16.11
CA GLY A 101 3.82 0.56 -17.41
C GLY A 101 3.46 -0.32 -18.61
N PHE A 102 2.69 -1.40 -18.43
CA PHE A 102 2.18 -2.25 -19.51
C PHE A 102 0.66 -2.22 -19.62
N LYS A 103 0.13 -2.57 -20.79
CA LYS A 103 -1.32 -2.71 -20.98
C LYS A 103 -1.89 -3.75 -20.02
N VAL A 104 -3.10 -3.51 -19.52
CA VAL A 104 -3.81 -4.47 -18.67
C VAL A 104 -4.39 -5.56 -19.56
N MET A 105 -3.68 -6.68 -19.63
CA MET A 105 -3.95 -7.85 -20.45
C MET A 105 -3.25 -9.07 -19.85
N MET A 106 -3.54 -10.27 -20.35
CA MET A 106 -2.85 -11.49 -19.92
C MET A 106 -1.77 -11.86 -20.93
N SER A 107 -0.54 -12.04 -20.47
CA SER A 107 0.56 -12.67 -21.19
C SER A 107 0.35 -14.19 -21.31
N GLN A 108 1.19 -14.86 -22.10
CA GLN A 108 1.15 -16.33 -22.18
C GLN A 108 1.48 -17.00 -20.83
N LEU A 109 2.35 -16.39 -20.03
CA LEU A 109 2.65 -16.89 -18.68
C LEU A 109 1.46 -16.72 -17.75
N ASP A 110 0.72 -15.62 -17.88
CA ASP A 110 -0.47 -15.36 -17.07
C ASP A 110 -1.59 -16.34 -17.43
N VAL A 111 -1.77 -16.66 -18.72
CA VAL A 111 -2.70 -17.70 -19.18
C VAL A 111 -2.34 -19.05 -18.57
N LYS A 112 -1.06 -19.44 -18.59
CA LYS A 112 -0.58 -20.68 -17.98
C LYS A 112 -0.83 -20.73 -16.47
N THR A 113 -0.59 -19.64 -15.76
CA THR A 113 -0.83 -19.55 -14.31
C THR A 113 -2.32 -19.58 -14.00
N THR A 114 -3.13 -18.85 -14.76
CA THR A 114 -4.60 -18.85 -14.59
C THR A 114 -5.19 -20.21 -14.90
N LEU A 115 -4.62 -20.95 -15.85
CA LEU A 115 -5.01 -22.32 -16.16
C LEU A 115 -4.85 -23.24 -14.94
N SER A 116 -3.73 -23.17 -14.20
CA SER A 116 -3.53 -24.03 -13.03
C SER A 116 -4.53 -23.71 -11.91
N TYR A 117 -4.89 -22.43 -11.72
CA TYR A 117 -5.96 -22.06 -10.79
C TYR A 117 -7.34 -22.52 -11.27
N GLN A 118 -7.69 -22.27 -12.55
CA GLN A 118 -9.01 -22.59 -13.08
C GLN A 118 -9.27 -24.10 -13.26
N GLN A 119 -8.22 -24.91 -13.40
CA GLN A 119 -8.36 -26.37 -13.40
C GLN A 119 -8.77 -26.92 -12.03
N ASN A 120 -8.27 -26.33 -10.94
CA ASN A 120 -8.58 -26.74 -9.58
C ASN A 120 -9.85 -26.09 -9.05
N ASN A 121 -10.09 -24.83 -9.40
CA ASN A 121 -11.29 -24.07 -9.07
C ASN A 121 -11.87 -23.48 -10.36
N PRO A 122 -12.93 -24.05 -10.94
CA PRO A 122 -13.50 -23.58 -12.21
C PRO A 122 -13.88 -22.10 -12.23
N LYS A 123 -14.16 -21.50 -11.07
CA LYS A 123 -14.52 -20.09 -10.91
C LYS A 123 -13.33 -19.19 -10.53
N ALA A 124 -12.10 -19.72 -10.55
CA ALA A 124 -10.92 -18.94 -10.26
C ALA A 124 -10.76 -17.77 -11.24
N VAL A 125 -10.23 -16.66 -10.73
CA VAL A 125 -10.06 -15.41 -11.47
C VAL A 125 -8.62 -14.93 -11.46
N SER A 126 -8.24 -14.13 -12.46
CA SER A 126 -6.95 -13.44 -12.53
C SER A 126 -7.16 -11.94 -12.63
N LEU A 127 -6.67 -11.17 -11.67
CA LEU A 127 -6.71 -9.70 -11.72
C LEU A 127 -5.36 -9.14 -12.15
N VAL A 128 -5.37 -8.23 -13.13
CA VAL A 128 -4.17 -7.52 -13.58
C VAL A 128 -4.32 -6.04 -13.26
N PHE A 129 -3.46 -5.51 -12.40
CA PHE A 129 -3.48 -4.12 -11.96
C PHE A 129 -2.35 -3.29 -12.59
N ASN A 130 -2.63 -2.07 -13.01
CA ASN A 130 -1.63 -1.11 -13.48
C ASN A 130 -1.78 0.23 -12.74
N PRO A 131 -0.79 0.65 -11.93
CA PRO A 131 -0.84 1.92 -11.22
C PRO A 131 -0.86 3.14 -12.17
N VAL A 132 -0.20 3.07 -13.33
CA VAL A 132 -0.21 4.15 -14.34
C VAL A 132 -1.61 4.35 -14.90
N ARG A 133 -2.31 3.26 -15.21
CA ARG A 133 -3.71 3.28 -15.68
C ARG A 133 -4.61 4.00 -14.68
N LEU A 134 -4.48 3.69 -13.40
CA LEU A 134 -5.25 4.32 -12.32
C LEU A 134 -4.91 5.79 -12.11
N ILE A 135 -3.63 6.15 -12.10
CA ILE A 135 -3.20 7.54 -11.82
C ILE A 135 -3.56 8.45 -13.00
N ARG A 136 -3.23 8.01 -14.23
CA ARG A 136 -3.42 8.82 -15.43
C ARG A 136 -4.83 8.67 -16.03
N GLN A 137 -5.60 7.67 -15.60
CA GLN A 137 -6.91 7.34 -16.14
C GLN A 137 -6.85 7.11 -17.66
N VAL A 138 -5.88 6.32 -18.12
CA VAL A 138 -5.69 6.01 -19.54
C VAL A 138 -5.39 4.54 -19.75
N GLU A 139 -5.83 3.99 -20.88
CA GLU A 139 -5.35 2.70 -21.36
C GLU A 139 -4.03 2.91 -22.11
N LEU A 140 -3.02 2.12 -21.77
CA LEU A 140 -1.76 2.17 -22.50
C LEU A 140 -1.93 1.57 -23.91
N PRO A 141 -1.35 2.21 -24.93
CA PRO A 141 -1.42 1.72 -26.30
C PRO A 141 -0.68 0.38 -26.47
N GLU A 142 -1.07 -0.40 -27.49
CA GLU A 142 -0.36 -1.64 -27.84
C GLU A 142 0.98 -1.35 -28.51
N LYS A 143 1.02 -0.32 -29.36
CA LYS A 143 2.24 0.10 -30.05
C LYS A 143 2.51 1.58 -29.80
N LYS A 144 3.81 1.91 -29.74
CA LYS A 144 4.26 3.29 -29.62
C LYS A 144 3.74 4.11 -30.81
N GLY A 145 2.88 5.09 -30.53
CA GLY A 145 2.25 5.95 -31.54
C GLY A 145 0.74 5.74 -31.70
N ASP A 146 0.17 4.68 -31.13
CA ASP A 146 -1.29 4.50 -31.13
C ASP A 146 -1.97 5.55 -30.21
N PRO A 147 -3.23 5.94 -30.51
CA PRO A 147 -3.95 6.89 -29.69
C PRO A 147 -4.18 6.37 -28.28
N VAL A 148 -3.84 7.19 -27.29
CA VAL A 148 -4.13 6.91 -25.87
C VAL A 148 -5.64 7.01 -25.65
N LYS A 149 -6.25 5.93 -25.16
CA LYS A 149 -7.68 5.91 -24.82
C LYS A 149 -7.87 6.47 -23.41
N GLN A 150 -8.60 7.58 -23.31
CA GLN A 150 -8.98 8.15 -22.02
C GLN A 150 -10.01 7.26 -21.33
N LEU A 151 -9.79 7.02 -20.04
CA LEU A 151 -10.68 6.30 -19.15
C LEU A 151 -11.32 7.28 -18.17
N LYS A 152 -12.44 6.86 -17.57
CA LYS A 152 -13.15 7.63 -16.56
C LYS A 152 -13.51 6.74 -15.38
N ASN A 153 -13.05 7.13 -14.20
CA ASN A 153 -13.31 6.45 -12.94
C ASN A 153 -12.92 4.96 -12.96
N ASP A 154 -11.81 4.66 -13.63
CA ASP A 154 -11.26 3.31 -13.78
C ASP A 154 -10.40 2.94 -12.56
N PRO A 155 -10.53 1.73 -12.00
CA PRO A 155 -9.80 1.31 -10.81
C PRO A 155 -8.35 0.89 -11.09
N GLY A 156 -7.89 0.96 -12.34
CA GLY A 156 -6.54 0.56 -12.71
C GLY A 156 -6.38 -0.93 -12.98
N PHE A 157 -7.43 -1.74 -12.91
CA PHE A 157 -7.35 -3.17 -13.17
C PHE A 157 -8.46 -3.66 -14.09
N LYS A 158 -8.25 -4.88 -14.58
CA LYS A 158 -9.27 -5.74 -15.17
C LYS A 158 -9.14 -7.12 -14.54
N ILE A 159 -10.22 -7.89 -14.61
CA ILE A 159 -10.24 -9.28 -14.13
C ILE A 159 -10.55 -10.16 -15.33
N PHE A 160 -9.85 -11.29 -15.43
CA PHE A 160 -9.91 -12.19 -16.55
C PHE A 160 -10.21 -13.62 -16.11
N ARG A 161 -10.81 -14.37 -17.04
CA ARG A 161 -10.94 -15.83 -16.98
C ARG A 161 -10.66 -16.43 -18.35
N LEU A 162 -10.17 -17.67 -18.34
CA LEU A 162 -10.02 -18.50 -19.52
C LEU A 162 -11.38 -19.03 -19.97
N ASP A 163 -11.60 -19.00 -21.28
CA ASP A 163 -12.82 -19.50 -21.93
C ASP A 163 -12.93 -21.02 -21.89
N ASP A 164 -11.81 -21.71 -22.14
CA ASP A 164 -11.73 -23.17 -22.17
C ASP A 164 -10.37 -23.66 -21.66
N VAL A 165 -10.38 -24.23 -20.45
CA VAL A 165 -9.18 -24.80 -19.81
C VAL A 165 -8.63 -26.03 -20.55
N ASN A 166 -9.41 -26.69 -21.39
CA ASN A 166 -8.94 -27.86 -22.15
C ASN A 166 -8.02 -27.48 -23.30
N ARG A 167 -8.01 -26.21 -23.71
CA ARG A 167 -7.08 -25.68 -24.73
C ARG A 167 -5.69 -25.39 -24.17
N GLY A 168 -5.47 -25.60 -22.87
CA GLY A 168 -4.18 -25.40 -22.24
C GLY A 168 -3.68 -23.97 -22.39
N ILE A 169 -2.42 -23.80 -22.80
CA ILE A 169 -1.78 -22.48 -22.97
C ILE A 169 -2.34 -21.68 -24.16
N GLU A 170 -3.11 -22.30 -25.05
CA GLU A 170 -3.77 -21.63 -26.17
C GLU A 170 -5.19 -21.16 -25.83
N ALA A 171 -5.60 -21.30 -24.57
CA ALA A 171 -6.89 -20.83 -24.10
C ALA A 171 -7.03 -19.32 -24.32
N SER A 172 -8.13 -18.93 -24.97
CA SER A 172 -8.57 -17.54 -25.02
C SER A 172 -9.09 -17.11 -23.65
N TYR A 173 -9.14 -15.80 -23.43
CA TYR A 173 -9.62 -15.22 -22.18
C TYR A 173 -10.54 -14.03 -22.44
N HIS A 174 -11.44 -13.78 -21.49
CA HIS A 174 -12.34 -12.64 -21.50
C HIS A 174 -12.29 -11.86 -20.18
N GLU A 175 -12.71 -10.60 -20.24
CA GLU A 175 -12.90 -9.76 -19.05
C GLU A 175 -14.20 -10.14 -18.33
N ILE A 176 -14.17 -10.12 -17.01
CA ILE A 176 -15.35 -10.38 -16.17
C ILE A 176 -15.72 -9.16 -15.33
N ASP A 177 -17.01 -9.05 -15.01
CA ASP A 177 -17.54 -7.95 -14.23
C ASP A 177 -17.10 -8.03 -12.76
N TYR A 178 -16.99 -6.86 -12.14
CA TYR A 178 -16.64 -6.72 -10.73
C TYR A 178 -17.40 -5.58 -10.06
N GLN A 179 -17.48 -5.67 -8.74
CA GLN A 179 -17.98 -4.63 -7.85
C GLN A 179 -16.98 -4.40 -6.73
N ILE A 180 -16.57 -3.15 -6.54
CA ILE A 180 -15.72 -2.76 -5.40
C ILE A 180 -16.63 -2.15 -4.34
N GLU A 181 -16.61 -2.74 -3.15
CA GLU A 181 -17.43 -2.30 -2.01
C GLU A 181 -16.70 -1.26 -1.15
N GLY A 182 -17.45 -0.56 -0.30
CA GLY A 182 -16.90 0.45 0.62
C GLY A 182 -16.66 1.84 0.01
N TYR A 183 -17.27 2.12 -1.16
CA TYR A 183 -17.27 3.43 -1.80
C TYR A 183 -18.68 3.82 -2.25
N GLU A 184 -19.01 5.10 -2.15
CA GLU A 184 -20.32 5.63 -2.57
C GLU A 184 -20.43 5.72 -4.10
N SER A 185 -19.30 5.91 -4.79
CA SER A 185 -19.24 5.97 -6.26
C SER A 185 -17.85 5.66 -6.78
N ARG A 186 -17.75 5.31 -8.07
CA ARG A 186 -16.45 5.10 -8.74
C ARG A 186 -15.59 6.36 -8.77
N GLU A 187 -16.20 7.55 -8.85
CA GLU A 187 -15.44 8.81 -8.80
C GLU A 187 -14.82 9.03 -7.42
N GLN A 188 -15.62 8.82 -6.36
CA GLN A 188 -15.13 8.92 -4.98
C GLN A 188 -14.02 7.90 -4.73
N MET A 189 -14.19 6.66 -5.21
CA MET A 189 -13.18 5.61 -5.14
C MET A 189 -11.86 6.05 -5.77
N VAL A 190 -11.86 6.47 -7.04
CA VAL A 190 -10.63 6.88 -7.74
C VAL A 190 -9.95 8.04 -7.00
N LYS A 191 -10.69 9.06 -6.55
CA LYS A 191 -10.13 10.17 -5.77
C LYS A 191 -9.48 9.70 -4.46
N GLN A 192 -10.17 8.85 -3.70
CA GLN A 192 -9.64 8.33 -2.44
C GLN A 192 -8.39 7.48 -2.66
N ILE A 193 -8.41 6.60 -3.68
CA ILE A 193 -7.28 5.74 -3.97
C ILE A 193 -6.09 6.52 -4.53
N GLN A 194 -6.31 7.52 -5.39
CA GLN A 194 -5.20 8.38 -5.85
C GLN A 194 -4.54 9.12 -4.68
N LYS A 195 -5.31 9.57 -3.67
CA LYS A 195 -4.75 10.11 -2.43
C LYS A 195 -3.97 9.05 -1.66
N PHE A 196 -4.52 7.85 -1.52
CA PHE A 196 -3.84 6.73 -0.86
C PHE A 196 -2.51 6.36 -1.56
N ILE A 197 -2.47 6.39 -2.90
CA ILE A 197 -1.23 6.18 -3.68
C ILE A 197 -0.16 7.21 -3.33
N ILE A 198 -0.53 8.46 -3.09
CA ILE A 198 0.42 9.50 -2.64
C ILE A 198 1.00 9.12 -1.28
N ASP A 199 0.17 8.66 -0.35
CA ASP A 199 0.63 8.25 0.97
C ASP A 199 1.57 7.03 0.89
N ILE A 200 1.20 6.00 0.11
CA ILE A 200 2.05 4.83 -0.18
C ILE A 200 3.39 5.26 -0.81
N THR A 201 3.34 6.13 -1.81
CA THR A 201 4.53 6.64 -2.51
C THR A 201 5.51 7.33 -1.56
N ASN A 202 4.98 8.04 -0.56
CA ASN A 202 5.77 8.80 0.39
C ASN A 202 6.31 7.94 1.54
N PHE A 203 5.47 7.06 2.08
CA PHE A 203 5.69 6.42 3.37
C PHE A 203 5.76 4.89 3.32
N PHE A 204 5.57 4.22 2.19
CA PHE A 204 5.74 2.75 2.09
C PHE A 204 6.93 2.39 1.20
N PRO A 205 8.13 2.25 1.76
CA PRO A 205 9.33 2.01 0.97
C PRO A 205 9.44 0.56 0.50
N ARG A 206 10.01 0.38 -0.69
CA ARG A 206 10.35 -0.94 -1.25
C ARG A 206 11.48 -1.63 -0.46
N ARG A 207 12.55 -0.89 -0.16
CA ARG A 207 13.79 -1.35 0.48
C ARG A 207 14.15 -0.43 1.65
N ASP A 208 15.11 -0.85 2.47
CA ASP A 208 15.68 -0.07 3.59
C ASP A 208 14.59 0.46 4.53
N ILE A 209 13.61 -0.40 4.81
CA ILE A 209 12.39 -0.06 5.55
C ILE A 209 12.75 0.49 6.94
N TYR A 210 13.69 -0.18 7.62
CA TYR A 210 14.10 0.19 8.97
C TYR A 210 14.81 1.54 8.97
N GLU A 211 15.83 1.71 8.14
CA GLU A 211 16.65 2.92 8.05
C GLU A 211 15.78 4.14 7.71
N ARG A 212 14.82 3.96 6.81
CA ARG A 212 13.93 5.05 6.38
C ARG A 212 12.97 5.48 7.49
N TYR A 213 12.40 4.53 8.23
CA TYR A 213 11.53 4.87 9.35
C TYR A 213 12.31 5.39 10.55
N GLU A 214 13.49 4.85 10.84
CA GLU A 214 14.37 5.38 11.90
C GLU A 214 14.75 6.82 11.62
N LYS A 215 15.15 7.11 10.38
CA LYS A 215 15.45 8.48 9.95
C LYS A 215 14.22 9.38 10.08
N TYR A 216 13.06 8.93 9.59
CA TYR A 216 11.82 9.71 9.68
C TYR A 216 11.46 10.05 11.13
N ILE A 217 11.47 9.06 12.03
CA ILE A 217 11.17 9.29 13.46
C ILE A 217 12.21 10.19 14.10
N SER A 218 13.50 9.97 13.83
CA SER A 218 14.59 10.81 14.36
C SER A 218 14.45 12.27 13.92
N ASP A 219 14.18 12.50 12.63
CA ASP A 219 13.95 13.84 12.07
C ASP A 219 12.75 14.52 12.75
N LYS A 220 11.65 13.78 13.00
CA LYS A 220 10.46 14.32 13.69
C LYS A 220 10.74 14.63 15.15
N ILE A 221 11.48 13.78 15.86
CA ILE A 221 11.90 14.04 17.25
C ILE A 221 12.80 15.28 17.32
N ASN A 222 13.73 15.43 16.37
CA ASN A 222 14.61 16.60 16.30
C ASN A 222 13.84 17.89 16.01
N GLU A 223 12.86 17.83 15.10
CA GLU A 223 11.97 18.95 14.82
C GLU A 223 11.13 19.33 16.06
N LEU A 224 10.60 18.36 16.80
CA LEU A 224 9.87 18.59 18.05
C LEU A 224 10.76 19.28 19.10
N ASN A 225 11.97 18.76 19.29
CA ASN A 225 12.93 19.34 20.24
C ASN A 225 13.28 20.79 19.85
N SER A 226 13.45 21.06 18.56
CA SER A 226 13.77 22.39 18.04
C SER A 226 12.63 23.38 18.29
N LYS A 227 11.37 22.95 18.12
CA LYS A 227 10.19 23.78 18.44
C LYS A 227 10.09 24.10 19.93
N LEU A 228 10.35 23.11 20.79
CA LEU A 228 10.37 23.30 22.25
C LEU A 228 11.47 24.28 22.67
N LEU A 229 12.69 24.09 22.17
CA LEU A 229 13.81 24.99 22.47
C LEU A 229 13.54 26.41 21.96
N GLY A 230 13.02 26.55 20.74
CA GLY A 230 12.65 27.84 20.17
C GLY A 230 11.57 28.56 20.98
N THR A 231 10.59 27.81 21.51
CA THR A 231 9.58 28.35 22.43
C THR A 231 10.25 28.90 23.69
N GLU A 232 11.12 28.12 24.33
CA GLU A 232 11.81 28.55 25.54
C GLU A 232 12.68 29.81 25.31
N GLU A 233 13.46 29.86 24.24
CA GLU A 233 14.31 31.01 23.92
C GLU A 233 13.48 32.26 23.57
N TYR A 234 12.31 32.09 22.96
CA TYR A 234 11.42 33.20 22.68
C TYR A 234 10.85 33.78 23.98
N LEU A 235 10.39 32.92 24.90
CA LEU A 235 9.90 33.34 26.22
C LEU A 235 10.99 34.05 27.04
N LYS A 236 12.23 33.51 27.07
CA LYS A 236 13.38 34.19 27.70
C LYS A 236 13.61 35.59 27.11
N THR A 237 13.47 35.73 25.80
CA THR A 237 13.64 37.01 25.12
C THR A 237 12.58 38.03 25.53
N LEU A 238 11.32 37.61 25.65
CA LEU A 238 10.23 38.46 26.13
C LEU A 238 10.50 38.95 27.56
N VAL A 239 10.92 38.05 28.45
CA VAL A 239 11.30 38.41 29.82
C VAL A 239 12.44 39.43 29.83
N ARG A 240 13.51 39.22 29.04
CA ARG A 240 14.64 40.15 28.94
C ARG A 240 14.26 41.53 28.40
N LYS A 241 13.24 41.61 27.54
CA LYS A 241 12.70 42.87 27.00
C LYS A 241 11.71 43.57 27.93
N GLY A 242 11.38 42.98 29.08
CA GLY A 242 10.36 43.52 29.99
C GLY A 242 8.92 43.27 29.52
N GLU A 243 8.71 42.39 28.55
CA GLU A 243 7.41 42.06 27.97
C GLU A 243 6.78 40.81 28.63
N GLN A 244 6.98 40.63 29.94
CA GLN A 244 6.52 39.46 30.69
C GLN A 244 5.02 39.21 30.58
N HIS A 245 4.20 40.26 30.47
CA HIS A 245 2.75 40.13 30.30
C HIS A 245 2.33 39.34 29.05
N ARG A 246 3.22 39.16 28.06
CA ARG A 246 2.98 38.42 26.82
C ARG A 246 3.39 36.95 26.88
N THR A 247 4.12 36.51 27.92
CA THR A 247 4.69 35.16 27.98
C THR A 247 3.61 34.08 27.95
N GLN A 248 2.52 34.28 28.68
CA GLN A 248 1.40 33.35 28.71
C GLN A 248 0.73 33.19 27.34
N GLU A 249 0.32 34.30 26.71
CA GLU A 249 -0.31 34.29 25.38
C GLU A 249 0.58 33.59 24.34
N VAL A 250 1.86 33.94 24.33
CA VAL A 250 2.84 33.36 23.40
C VAL A 250 3.03 31.86 23.67
N LEU A 251 3.14 31.44 24.92
CA LEU A 251 3.26 30.03 25.27
C LEU A 251 2.03 29.24 24.79
N GLU A 252 0.82 29.75 25.03
CA GLU A 252 -0.42 29.11 24.57
C GLU A 252 -0.46 28.93 23.05
N GLU A 253 -0.03 29.95 22.30
CA GLU A 253 0.06 29.89 20.83
C GLU A 253 1.11 28.85 20.37
N GLN A 254 2.30 28.86 20.95
CA GLN A 254 3.35 27.89 20.62
C GLN A 254 2.94 26.45 20.96
N VAL A 255 2.29 26.23 22.11
CA VAL A 255 1.75 24.92 22.51
C VAL A 255 0.74 24.42 21.49
N LYS A 256 -0.16 25.28 21.00
CA LYS A 256 -1.14 24.94 19.96
C LYS A 256 -0.45 24.48 18.69
N ASP A 257 0.59 25.18 18.25
CA ASP A 257 1.32 24.82 17.03
C ASP A 257 2.15 23.54 17.18
N ILE A 258 2.76 23.32 18.34
CA ILE A 258 3.43 22.05 18.64
C ILE A 258 2.41 20.90 18.66
N ARG A 259 1.23 21.08 19.26
CA ARG A 259 0.17 20.06 19.25
C ARG A 259 -0.33 19.72 17.84
N LYS A 260 -0.50 20.72 16.96
CA LYS A 260 -0.81 20.48 15.54
C LYS A 260 0.28 19.65 14.86
N PHE A 261 1.55 19.96 15.12
CA PHE A 261 2.67 19.19 14.59
C PHE A 261 2.67 17.74 15.08
N VAL A 262 2.41 17.51 16.37
CA VAL A 262 2.30 16.17 16.96
C VAL A 262 1.15 15.41 16.34
N ALA A 263 -0.04 16.00 16.22
CA ALA A 263 -1.21 15.37 15.62
C ALA A 263 -0.96 14.96 14.16
N LYS A 264 -0.31 15.83 13.38
CA LYS A 264 0.07 15.50 11.99
C LYS A 264 1.06 14.33 11.93
N THR A 265 2.06 14.33 12.81
CA THR A 265 3.04 13.24 12.87
C THR A 265 2.39 11.92 13.29
N PHE A 266 1.46 11.96 14.24
CA PHE A 266 0.68 10.80 14.67
C PHE A 266 -0.10 10.16 13.51
N ILE A 267 -0.82 10.96 12.71
CA ILE A 267 -1.54 10.46 11.52
C ILE A 267 -0.59 9.72 10.56
N ASN A 268 0.59 10.29 10.30
CA ASN A 268 1.57 9.64 9.43
C ASN A 268 2.11 8.33 10.02
N ILE A 269 2.28 8.25 11.34
CA ILE A 269 2.73 7.03 12.04
C ILE A 269 1.65 5.94 11.96
N GLU A 270 0.38 6.29 12.17
CA GLU A 270 -0.73 5.35 12.01
C GLU A 270 -0.83 4.85 10.57
N ASN A 271 -0.65 5.72 9.58
CA ASN A 271 -0.55 5.29 8.18
C ASN A 271 0.59 4.28 7.97
N ILE A 272 1.78 4.51 8.55
CA ILE A 272 2.90 3.56 8.44
C ILE A 272 2.52 2.21 9.05
N LYS A 273 1.87 2.19 10.22
CA LYS A 273 1.38 0.96 10.85
C LYS A 273 0.39 0.23 9.95
N ASP A 274 -0.57 0.95 9.38
CA ASP A 274 -1.55 0.38 8.45
C ASP A 274 -0.88 -0.23 7.21
N PHE A 275 0.16 0.42 6.68
CA PHE A 275 0.85 -0.05 5.48
C PHE A 275 1.59 -1.38 5.68
N MET A 276 1.91 -1.72 6.92
CA MET A 276 2.53 -3.01 7.23
C MET A 276 1.61 -4.19 6.89
N ASN A 277 0.29 -3.98 6.86
CA ASN A 277 -0.67 -4.99 6.43
C ASN A 277 -0.60 -5.30 4.92
N TYR A 278 0.10 -4.47 4.14
CA TYR A 278 0.28 -4.63 2.69
C TYR A 278 1.67 -5.17 2.31
N LEU A 279 2.48 -5.54 3.31
CA LEU A 279 3.71 -6.30 3.09
C LEU A 279 3.40 -7.68 2.48
N GLU A 280 4.38 -8.22 1.77
CA GLU A 280 4.36 -9.63 1.40
C GLU A 280 4.28 -10.48 2.66
N PHE A 281 3.57 -11.60 2.60
CA PHE A 281 3.27 -12.40 3.78
C PHE A 281 4.55 -12.80 4.54
N LYS A 282 5.58 -13.28 3.82
CA LYS A 282 6.92 -13.66 4.34
C LYS A 282 7.72 -12.53 4.99
N GLU A 283 7.37 -11.26 4.74
CA GLU A 283 8.05 -10.11 5.34
C GLU A 283 7.49 -9.78 6.73
N ARG A 284 6.21 -10.08 6.97
CA ARG A 284 5.44 -9.53 8.11
C ARG A 284 6.05 -9.87 9.46
N GLU A 285 6.38 -11.14 9.69
CA GLU A 285 6.93 -11.59 10.96
C GLU A 285 8.25 -10.91 11.32
N ARG A 286 9.06 -10.57 10.30
CA ARG A 286 10.38 -9.94 10.50
C ARG A 286 10.29 -8.42 10.57
N VAL A 287 9.46 -7.81 9.73
CA VAL A 287 9.42 -6.36 9.55
C VAL A 287 8.54 -5.69 10.61
N ILE A 288 7.35 -6.22 10.88
CA ILE A 288 6.34 -5.55 11.72
C ILE A 288 6.86 -5.27 13.14
N PRO A 289 7.45 -6.25 13.86
CA PRO A 289 7.91 -6.02 15.23
C PRO A 289 8.97 -4.92 15.31
N LYS A 290 9.93 -4.92 14.38
CA LYS A 290 11.01 -3.93 14.31
C LYS A 290 10.49 -2.53 13.96
N VAL A 291 9.57 -2.44 13.01
CA VAL A 291 8.93 -1.16 12.68
C VAL A 291 8.17 -0.62 13.89
N ASN A 292 7.41 -1.47 14.61
CA ASN A 292 6.71 -1.05 15.82
C ASN A 292 7.66 -0.52 16.91
N GLU A 293 8.83 -1.16 17.10
CA GLU A 293 9.88 -0.67 18.01
C GLU A 293 10.43 0.70 17.57
N ILE A 294 10.64 0.91 16.26
CA ILE A 294 11.09 2.21 15.75
C ILE A 294 10.05 3.29 16.01
N LEU A 295 8.77 3.00 15.76
CA LEU A 295 7.68 3.94 15.92
C LEU A 295 7.42 4.27 17.41
N SER A 296 7.63 3.34 18.34
CA SER A 296 7.41 3.57 19.77
C SER A 296 8.32 4.66 20.35
N LYS A 297 9.50 4.89 19.75
CA LYS A 297 10.41 6.00 20.12
C LYS A 297 9.71 7.37 20.05
N TRP A 298 8.78 7.55 19.11
CA TRP A 298 7.98 8.77 19.03
C TRP A 298 6.95 8.85 20.15
N ASP A 299 6.27 7.75 20.45
CA ASP A 299 5.24 7.70 21.50
C ASP A 299 5.85 8.00 22.87
N GLU A 300 7.01 7.42 23.18
CA GLU A 300 7.80 7.73 24.38
C GLU A 300 8.14 9.22 24.46
N LYS A 301 8.52 9.83 23.34
CA LYS A 301 8.87 11.25 23.29
C LYS A 301 7.66 12.13 23.59
N VAL A 302 6.52 11.84 22.97
CA VAL A 302 5.28 12.61 23.11
C VAL A 302 4.67 12.44 24.50
N ALA A 303 4.84 11.28 25.15
CA ALA A 303 4.33 11.04 26.51
C ALA A 303 4.85 12.07 27.53
N THR A 304 6.08 12.59 27.34
CA THR A 304 6.68 13.60 28.23
C THR A 304 6.26 15.03 27.93
N LEU A 305 5.51 15.28 26.85
CA LEU A 305 5.31 16.62 26.30
C LEU A 305 4.46 17.53 27.19
N ASN A 306 3.43 16.99 27.85
CA ASN A 306 2.58 17.79 28.74
C ASN A 306 3.38 18.30 29.96
N SER A 307 4.22 17.44 30.57
CA SER A 307 5.12 17.84 31.66
C SER A 307 6.02 19.00 31.23
N LYS A 308 6.56 18.96 30.01
CA LYS A 308 7.40 20.05 29.49
C LYS A 308 6.65 21.36 29.30
N PHE A 309 5.39 21.31 28.90
CA PHE A 309 4.58 22.52 28.79
C PHE A 309 4.28 23.12 30.16
N GLU A 310 4.01 22.30 31.16
CA GLU A 310 3.82 22.74 32.55
C GLU A 310 5.11 23.34 33.13
N GLU A 311 6.27 22.73 32.86
CA GLU A 311 7.58 23.27 33.24
C GLU A 311 7.84 24.66 32.62
N LEU A 312 7.49 24.85 31.33
CA LEU A 312 7.61 26.14 30.66
C LEU A 312 6.64 27.17 31.25
N ALA A 313 5.39 26.78 31.54
CA ALA A 313 4.39 27.66 32.13
C ALA A 313 4.76 28.10 33.56
N ASN A 314 5.37 27.22 34.35
CA ASN A 314 5.82 27.56 35.71
C ASN A 314 7.08 28.44 35.72
N LYS A 315 7.83 28.47 34.61
CA LYS A 315 9.13 29.17 34.52
C LYS A 315 9.03 30.62 34.02
N PHE A 316 8.01 30.98 33.25
CA PHE A 316 7.88 32.26 32.54
C PHE A 316 6.55 32.96 32.79
#